data_AF-A0A1X9ZBV2-F1
#
_entry.id   AF-A0A1X9ZBV2-F1
#
_cell.length_a   1.000
_cell.length_b   1.000
_cell.length_c   1.000
_cell.angle_alpha   90.00
_cell.angle_beta   90.00
_cell.angle_gamma   90.00
#
_symmetry.space_group_name_H-M   'P 1'
#
loop_
_entity.id
_entity.type
_entity.pdbx_description
1 polymer ?
#
loop_
_entity_poly.entity_id
_entity_poly.type
_entity_poly.pdbx_seq_one_letter_code
_entity_poly.pdbx_strand_id
1 'polypeptide(L)'
;MLHNFFKNIFKKKSSIKLTKSQYWKKFELVELFDDLFKAERLLKDLIQRNIGGVELQKFTDLFVEELYYIHGDNVPDFTSIMNLFRPNGEWDSFQFLKEYKLGIEIYSRSSRWKRNQGFKVGCKVSLEGEFGVVLNTNNGYCGLICWDSDVEDDTEDWRGMFESFQDIGGEIIDPDYKFKFINDDGSKKKSY
;
A
#
# COMPACT_ATOMS: atom_id res chain seq x y z
N MET A 1 -18.28 34.38 0.87
CA MET A 1 -16.85 34.54 1.20
C MET A 1 -16.09 33.43 0.48
N LEU A 2 -15.44 33.77 -0.63
CA LEU A 2 -14.57 32.87 -1.38
C LEU A 2 -13.32 32.60 -0.55
N HIS A 3 -13.20 31.40 0.03
CA HIS A 3 -12.01 31.02 0.77
C HIS A 3 -10.84 30.85 -0.20
N ASN A 4 -9.85 31.73 -0.05
CA ASN A 4 -8.59 31.77 -0.77
C ASN A 4 -7.71 30.54 -0.43
N PHE A 5 -7.94 29.38 -1.05
CA PHE A 5 -7.12 28.19 -0.79
C PHE A 5 -5.85 28.08 -1.66
N PHE A 6 -5.74 28.88 -2.73
CA PHE A 6 -4.60 28.84 -3.66
C PHE A 6 -3.41 29.75 -3.31
N LYS A 7 -3.20 30.16 -2.04
CA LYS A 7 -2.09 31.08 -1.72
C LYS A 7 -0.81 30.44 -1.19
N ASN A 8 -0.78 29.15 -0.84
CA ASN A 8 0.42 28.56 -0.24
C ASN A 8 0.93 27.24 -0.84
N ILE A 9 0.25 26.64 -1.82
CA ILE A 9 0.70 25.37 -2.44
C ILE A 9 2.02 25.53 -3.24
N PHE A 10 2.42 26.76 -3.58
CA PHE A 10 3.68 27.05 -4.28
C PHE A 10 4.74 27.74 -3.42
N LYS A 11 4.70 27.62 -2.08
CA LYS A 11 5.97 27.76 -1.35
C LYS A 11 6.80 26.54 -1.72
N LYS A 12 7.70 26.75 -2.69
CA LYS A 12 8.68 25.80 -3.21
C LYS A 12 9.56 25.31 -2.06
N LYS A 13 9.03 24.45 -1.18
CA LYS A 13 9.86 23.48 -0.44
C LYS A 13 10.63 22.79 -1.55
N SER A 14 11.95 22.86 -1.49
CA SER A 14 12.78 22.06 -2.38
C SER A 14 12.29 20.62 -2.21
N SER A 15 11.59 20.09 -3.21
CA SER A 15 11.23 18.67 -3.24
C SER A 15 12.56 17.96 -3.20
N ILE A 16 12.94 17.42 -2.04
CA ILE A 16 14.13 16.60 -1.91
C ILE A 16 13.75 15.29 -2.60
N LYS A 17 13.85 15.28 -3.94
CA LYS A 17 13.62 14.09 -4.74
C LYS A 17 14.60 13.05 -4.25
N LEU A 18 14.09 11.98 -3.64
CA LEU A 18 14.92 10.93 -3.09
C LEU A 18 15.74 10.29 -4.21
N THR A 19 17.02 10.05 -3.95
CA THR A 19 17.78 9.12 -4.80
C THR A 19 17.16 7.73 -4.74
N LYS A 20 17.43 6.88 -5.73
CA LYS A 20 16.94 5.49 -5.78
C LYS A 20 17.23 4.72 -4.48
N SER A 21 18.44 4.84 -3.95
CA SER A 21 18.84 4.21 -2.69
C SER A 21 18.06 4.74 -1.47
N GLN A 22 17.86 6.06 -1.38
CA GLN A 22 17.06 6.65 -0.30
C GLN A 22 15.58 6.28 -0.41
N TYR A 23 15.05 6.17 -1.64
CA TYR A 23 13.69 5.71 -1.89
C TYR A 23 13.51 4.26 -1.45
N TRP A 24 14.42 3.37 -1.85
CA TRP A 24 14.44 1.97 -1.41
C TRP A 24 14.51 1.85 0.10
N LYS A 25 15.35 2.66 0.75
CA LYS A 25 15.43 2.72 2.22
C LYS A 25 14.13 3.23 2.86
N LYS A 26 13.50 4.28 2.30
CA LYS A 26 12.22 4.82 2.81
C LYS A 26 11.13 3.76 2.85
N PHE A 27 11.08 2.90 1.82
CA PHE A 27 10.09 1.83 1.68
C PHE A 27 10.57 0.47 2.19
N GLU A 28 11.71 0.41 2.88
CA GLU A 28 12.25 -0.81 3.48
C GLU A 28 12.36 -1.96 2.46
N LEU A 29 12.77 -1.66 1.23
CA LEU A 29 12.78 -2.63 0.13
C LEU A 29 13.82 -3.73 0.38
N VAL A 30 14.96 -3.38 0.97
CA VAL A 30 16.01 -4.35 1.32
C VAL A 30 15.50 -5.27 2.42
N GLU A 31 14.90 -4.71 3.47
CA GLU A 31 14.33 -5.46 4.58
C GLU A 31 13.18 -6.38 4.13
N LEU A 32 12.36 -5.93 3.17
CA LEU A 32 11.33 -6.77 2.55
C LEU A 32 11.94 -7.97 1.84
N PHE A 33 12.97 -7.79 1.01
CA PHE A 33 13.65 -8.91 0.36
C PHE A 33 14.33 -9.84 1.36
N ASP A 34 14.97 -9.32 2.39
CA ASP A 34 15.55 -10.13 3.47
C ASP A 34 14.50 -11.02 4.12
N ASP A 35 13.31 -10.49 4.38
CA ASP A 35 12.19 -11.25 4.96
C ASP A 35 11.61 -12.28 3.99
N LEU A 36 11.51 -11.96 2.69
CA LEU A 36 11.09 -12.92 1.67
C LEU A 36 12.08 -14.09 1.56
N PHE A 37 13.38 -13.82 1.55
CA PHE A 37 14.40 -14.89 1.54
C PHE A 37 14.43 -15.68 2.87
N LYS A 38 14.10 -15.06 4.01
CA LYS A 38 13.89 -15.81 5.26
C LYS A 38 12.69 -16.75 5.14
N ALA A 39 11.59 -16.29 4.54
CA ALA A 39 10.39 -17.12 4.34
C ALA A 39 10.70 -18.31 3.42
N GLU A 40 11.43 -18.09 2.33
CA GLU A 40 11.87 -19.16 1.43
C GLU A 40 12.66 -20.24 2.18
N ARG A 41 13.66 -19.83 2.98
CA ARG A 41 14.46 -20.78 3.77
C ARG A 41 13.60 -21.57 4.76
N LEU A 42 12.69 -20.90 5.45
CA LEU A 42 11.77 -21.54 6.40
C LEU A 42 10.88 -22.59 5.70
N LEU A 43 10.25 -22.22 4.60
CA LEU A 43 9.35 -23.10 3.84
C LEU A 43 10.10 -24.32 3.29
N LYS A 44 11.30 -24.12 2.74
CA LYS A 44 12.16 -25.21 2.26
C LYS A 44 12.56 -26.18 3.37
N ASP A 45 12.91 -25.68 4.56
CA ASP A 45 13.23 -26.53 5.72
C ASP A 45 12.01 -27.35 6.18
N LEU A 46 10.82 -26.76 6.20
CA LEU A 46 9.58 -27.46 6.55
C LEU A 46 9.24 -28.56 5.54
N ILE A 47 9.39 -28.29 4.24
CA ILE A 47 9.22 -29.28 3.17
C ILE A 47 10.22 -30.43 3.33
N GLN A 48 11.50 -30.13 3.58
CA GLN A 48 12.54 -31.16 3.80
C GLN A 48 12.23 -32.06 5.00
N ARG A 49 11.58 -31.51 6.03
CA ARG A 49 11.10 -32.26 7.20
C ARG A 49 9.77 -32.97 6.98
N ASN A 50 9.22 -32.95 5.76
CA ASN A 50 7.90 -33.49 5.40
C ASN A 50 6.74 -32.88 6.22
N ILE A 51 6.84 -31.60 6.57
CA ILE A 51 5.77 -30.85 7.26
C ILE A 51 4.92 -30.11 6.21
N GLY A 52 3.60 -30.05 6.42
CA GLY A 52 2.69 -29.19 5.62
C GLY A 52 2.20 -29.77 4.29
N GLY A 53 2.74 -30.91 3.83
CA GLY A 53 2.18 -31.69 2.73
C GLY A 53 2.15 -30.98 1.38
N VAL A 54 1.20 -31.38 0.53
CA VAL A 54 1.08 -30.91 -0.86
C VAL A 54 0.68 -29.44 -0.92
N GLU A 55 -0.13 -28.97 0.03
CA GLU A 55 -0.58 -27.58 0.14
C GLU A 55 0.60 -26.65 0.40
N LEU A 56 1.49 -26.99 1.36
CA LEU A 56 2.68 -26.19 1.62
C LEU A 56 3.61 -26.15 0.40
N GLN A 57 3.77 -27.28 -0.30
CA GLN A 57 4.59 -27.33 -1.51
C GLN A 57 4.05 -26.38 -2.58
N LYS A 58 2.75 -26.43 -2.87
CA LYS A 58 2.10 -25.55 -3.86
C LYS A 58 2.26 -24.07 -3.51
N PHE A 59 1.99 -23.71 -2.25
CA PHE A 59 2.21 -22.35 -1.77
C PHE A 59 3.67 -21.93 -1.97
N THR A 60 4.61 -22.79 -1.59
CA THR A 60 6.06 -22.50 -1.67
C THR A 60 6.51 -22.34 -3.11
N ASP A 61 6.06 -23.19 -4.02
CA ASP A 61 6.43 -23.11 -5.44
C ASP A 61 5.96 -21.79 -6.06
N LEU A 62 4.69 -21.43 -5.84
CA LEU A 62 4.12 -20.16 -6.28
C LEU A 62 4.86 -18.97 -5.67
N PHE A 63 5.08 -18.99 -4.36
CA PHE A 63 5.80 -17.93 -3.67
C PHE A 63 7.23 -17.74 -4.20
N VAL A 64 7.96 -18.84 -4.40
CA VAL A 64 9.35 -18.82 -4.89
C VAL A 64 9.39 -18.30 -6.33
N GLU A 65 8.49 -18.74 -7.20
CA GLU A 65 8.38 -18.22 -8.57
C GLU A 65 8.21 -16.69 -8.56
N GLU A 66 7.25 -16.18 -7.79
CA GLU A 66 7.01 -14.74 -7.66
C GLU A 66 8.20 -13.99 -7.06
N LEU A 67 8.87 -14.55 -6.05
CA LEU A 67 10.06 -13.94 -5.43
C LEU A 67 11.19 -13.74 -6.44
N TYR A 68 11.53 -14.76 -7.22
CA TYR A 68 12.61 -14.65 -8.18
C TYR A 68 12.23 -13.82 -9.42
N TYR A 69 10.94 -13.78 -9.77
CA TYR A 69 10.42 -12.85 -10.78
C TYR A 69 10.65 -11.40 -10.35
N ILE A 70 10.16 -11.00 -9.17
CA ILE A 70 10.26 -9.60 -8.72
C ILE A 70 11.68 -9.19 -8.29
N HIS A 71 12.53 -10.12 -7.85
CA HIS A 71 13.90 -9.80 -7.46
C HIS A 71 14.76 -9.32 -8.65
N GLY A 72 14.40 -9.72 -9.88
CA GLY A 72 15.05 -9.24 -11.11
C GLY A 72 14.56 -7.89 -11.62
N ASP A 73 13.47 -7.37 -11.06
CA ASP A 73 12.77 -6.21 -11.62
C ASP A 73 13.32 -4.86 -11.15
N ASN A 74 13.30 -3.88 -12.06
CA ASN A 74 13.67 -2.50 -11.74
C ASN A 74 12.63 -1.78 -10.87
N VAL A 75 11.35 -2.14 -11.05
CA VAL A 75 10.20 -1.65 -10.30
C VAL A 75 9.35 -2.87 -9.95
N PRO A 76 9.66 -3.58 -8.86
CA PRO A 76 8.98 -4.82 -8.52
C PRO A 76 7.49 -4.60 -8.22
N ASP A 77 6.62 -5.44 -8.79
CA ASP A 77 5.21 -5.49 -8.44
C ASP A 77 4.94 -6.56 -7.37
N PHE A 78 4.88 -6.15 -6.10
CA PHE A 78 4.59 -7.05 -4.98
C PHE A 78 3.12 -7.44 -4.84
N THR A 79 2.26 -7.31 -5.86
CA THR A 79 0.83 -7.66 -5.74
C THR A 79 0.62 -9.11 -5.32
N SER A 80 1.30 -10.05 -5.98
CA SER A 80 1.19 -11.48 -5.66
C SER A 80 1.68 -11.76 -4.23
N ILE A 81 2.86 -11.24 -3.88
CA ILE A 81 3.43 -11.34 -2.52
C ILE A 81 2.45 -10.78 -1.48
N MET A 82 1.94 -9.57 -1.68
CA MET A 82 0.98 -8.96 -0.77
C MET A 82 -0.26 -9.85 -0.57
N ASN A 83 -0.76 -10.49 -1.63
CA ASN A 83 -1.93 -11.37 -1.55
C ASN A 83 -1.65 -12.69 -0.82
N LEU A 84 -0.48 -13.30 -1.05
CA LEU A 84 -0.06 -14.55 -0.40
C LEU A 84 0.05 -14.39 1.12
N PHE A 85 0.57 -13.25 1.56
CA PHE A 85 0.85 -12.95 2.97
C PHE A 85 -0.24 -12.11 3.66
N ARG A 86 -1.35 -11.79 2.97
CA ARG A 86 -2.42 -10.97 3.56
C ARG A 86 -2.98 -11.61 4.85
N PRO A 87 -3.49 -10.82 5.79
CA PRO A 87 -4.15 -11.35 6.98
C PRO A 87 -5.29 -12.30 6.61
N ASN A 88 -5.35 -13.44 7.29
CA ASN A 88 -6.26 -14.56 7.00
C ASN A 88 -6.08 -15.15 5.58
N GLY A 89 -4.91 -14.93 4.97
CA GLY A 89 -4.50 -15.48 3.68
C GLY A 89 -3.95 -16.90 3.78
N GLU A 90 -3.29 -17.34 2.72
CA GLU A 90 -2.78 -18.71 2.61
C GLU A 90 -1.65 -18.98 3.61
N TRP A 91 -0.75 -18.01 3.83
CA TRP A 91 0.27 -18.10 4.89
C TRP A 91 -0.35 -18.42 6.26
N ASP A 92 -1.43 -17.71 6.62
CA ASP A 92 -2.12 -17.86 7.90
C ASP A 92 -2.93 -19.17 8.00
N SER A 93 -3.16 -19.86 6.88
CA SER A 93 -3.82 -21.18 6.89
C SER A 93 -2.93 -22.26 7.51
N PHE A 94 -1.60 -22.10 7.41
CA PHE A 94 -0.61 -23.01 7.99
C PHE A 94 -0.40 -22.69 9.47
N GLN A 95 -1.11 -23.38 10.36
CA GLN A 95 -1.08 -23.10 11.81
C GLN A 95 0.33 -23.12 12.40
N PHE A 96 1.22 -24.00 11.91
CA PHE A 96 2.62 -24.09 12.33
C PHE A 96 3.47 -22.87 11.94
N LEU A 97 3.00 -22.02 11.02
CA LEU A 97 3.66 -20.77 10.64
C LEU A 97 3.17 -19.56 11.45
N LYS A 98 2.08 -19.67 12.21
CA LYS A 98 1.47 -18.52 12.91
C LYS A 98 2.35 -17.92 14.00
N GLU A 99 3.29 -18.70 14.54
CA GLU A 99 4.26 -18.20 15.52
C GLU A 99 5.30 -17.26 14.90
N TYR A 100 5.43 -17.27 13.57
CA TYR A 100 6.36 -16.42 12.84
C TYR A 100 5.69 -15.09 12.49
N LYS A 101 6.09 -14.01 13.18
CA LYS A 101 5.73 -12.62 12.82
C LYS A 101 6.11 -12.23 11.39
N LEU A 102 6.96 -13.04 10.76
CA LEU A 102 7.48 -12.85 9.41
C LEU A 102 6.38 -12.60 8.37
N GLY A 103 5.26 -13.33 8.41
CA GLY A 103 4.18 -13.12 7.43
C GLY A 103 3.54 -11.74 7.54
N ILE A 104 3.34 -11.26 8.76
CA ILE A 104 2.80 -9.92 9.05
C ILE A 104 3.78 -8.83 8.56
N GLU A 105 5.07 -9.03 8.80
CA GLU A 105 6.14 -8.12 8.38
C GLU A 105 6.24 -8.02 6.85
N ILE A 106 6.17 -9.16 6.15
CA ILE A 106 6.14 -9.23 4.68
C ILE A 106 4.90 -8.51 4.13
N TYR A 107 3.72 -8.78 4.68
CA TYR A 107 2.49 -8.12 4.27
C TYR A 107 2.55 -6.60 4.46
N SER A 108 3.00 -6.16 5.64
CA SER A 108 3.08 -4.73 5.96
C SER A 108 3.97 -3.98 4.96
N ARG A 109 5.18 -4.49 4.69
CA ARG A 109 6.14 -3.85 3.77
C ARG A 109 5.70 -3.94 2.31
N SER A 110 5.23 -5.10 1.85
CA SER A 110 4.73 -5.26 0.47
C SER A 110 3.49 -4.39 0.19
N SER A 111 2.56 -4.31 1.14
CA SER A 111 1.39 -3.44 1.06
C SER A 111 1.78 -1.97 1.04
N ARG A 112 2.74 -1.56 1.88
CA ARG A 112 3.30 -0.18 1.88
C ARG A 112 3.94 0.16 0.53
N TRP A 113 4.71 -0.75 -0.06
CA TRP A 113 5.27 -0.55 -1.40
C TRP A 113 4.17 -0.40 -2.45
N LYS A 114 3.14 -1.26 -2.42
CA LYS A 114 2.07 -1.23 -3.42
C LYS A 114 1.25 0.05 -3.36
N ARG A 115 1.00 0.57 -2.15
CA ARG A 115 0.36 1.86 -1.90
C ARG A 115 1.16 3.06 -2.43
N ASN A 116 2.42 2.87 -2.77
CA ASN A 116 3.30 3.89 -3.31
C ASN A 116 3.45 3.83 -4.84
N GLN A 117 2.58 3.07 -5.54
CA GLN A 117 2.65 2.91 -7.00
C GLN A 117 1.65 3.78 -7.79
N GLY A 118 0.76 4.51 -7.12
CA GLY A 118 -0.24 5.35 -7.78
C GLY A 118 -1.57 5.38 -7.06
N PHE A 119 -2.41 6.35 -7.41
CA PHE A 119 -3.80 6.36 -6.99
C PHE A 119 -4.56 5.17 -7.56
N LYS A 120 -5.42 4.60 -6.73
CA LYS A 120 -6.47 3.65 -7.14
C LYS A 120 -7.78 4.10 -6.54
N VAL A 121 -8.88 3.82 -7.21
CA VAL A 121 -10.23 4.05 -6.68
C VAL A 121 -10.39 3.39 -5.30
N GLY A 122 -10.97 4.11 -4.35
CA GLY A 122 -11.20 3.65 -2.98
C GLY A 122 -9.97 3.72 -2.07
N CYS A 123 -8.79 4.07 -2.59
CA CYS A 123 -7.63 4.29 -1.73
C CYS A 123 -7.89 5.45 -0.77
N LYS A 124 -7.59 5.21 0.52
CA LYS A 124 -7.59 6.24 1.54
C LYS A 124 -6.25 6.95 1.51
N VAL A 125 -6.27 8.27 1.60
CA VAL A 125 -5.09 9.12 1.49
C VAL A 125 -5.00 10.07 2.67
N SER A 126 -3.81 10.55 2.96
CA SER A 126 -3.58 11.68 3.85
C SER A 126 -2.66 12.71 3.22
N LEU A 127 -2.86 13.97 3.57
CA LEU A 127 -1.98 15.08 3.19
C LEU A 127 -2.05 16.16 4.28
N GLU A 128 -0.90 16.56 4.83
CA GLU A 128 -0.82 17.60 5.88
C GLU A 128 -1.77 17.43 7.09
N GLY A 129 -2.18 16.19 7.40
CA GLY A 129 -3.10 15.87 8.50
C GLY A 129 -4.58 15.82 8.11
N GLU A 130 -4.88 16.10 6.84
CA GLU A 130 -6.19 15.85 6.24
C GLU A 130 -6.24 14.42 5.70
N PHE A 131 -7.46 13.89 5.60
CA PHE A 131 -7.71 12.51 5.19
C PHE A 131 -8.77 12.49 4.11
N GLY A 132 -8.63 11.63 3.11
CA GLY A 132 -9.60 11.58 2.01
C GLY A 132 -9.64 10.23 1.33
N VAL A 133 -10.55 10.08 0.39
CA VAL A 133 -10.70 8.87 -0.44
C VAL A 133 -10.65 9.21 -1.91
N VAL A 134 -9.94 8.40 -2.69
CA VAL A 134 -9.90 8.52 -4.15
C VAL A 134 -11.22 8.02 -4.72
N LEU A 135 -11.95 8.91 -5.38
CA LEU A 135 -13.25 8.63 -5.99
C LEU A 135 -13.13 7.82 -7.28
N ASN A 136 -14.21 7.09 -7.58
CA ASN A 136 -14.39 6.47 -8.88
C ASN A 136 -14.80 7.54 -9.90
N THR A 137 -13.96 7.74 -10.92
CA THR A 137 -14.25 8.63 -12.03
C THR A 137 -14.57 7.79 -13.27
N ASN A 138 -15.66 8.11 -13.96
CA ASN A 138 -16.09 7.38 -15.17
C ASN A 138 -15.09 7.44 -16.33
N ASN A 139 -14.00 8.23 -16.22
CA ASN A 139 -13.01 8.42 -17.27
C ASN A 139 -11.73 7.59 -17.06
N GLY A 140 -11.67 6.73 -16.03
CA GLY A 140 -10.54 5.83 -15.76
C GLY A 140 -9.30 6.51 -15.15
N TYR A 141 -9.30 7.84 -15.02
CA TYR A 141 -8.21 8.59 -14.39
C TYR A 141 -8.41 8.66 -12.88
N CYS A 142 -7.57 7.95 -12.12
CA CYS A 142 -7.56 8.00 -10.67
C CYS A 142 -6.87 9.28 -10.16
N GLY A 143 -7.36 9.83 -9.04
CA GLY A 143 -6.79 11.00 -8.39
C GLY A 143 -7.79 12.11 -8.06
N LEU A 144 -9.08 11.96 -8.34
CA LEU A 144 -10.08 12.85 -7.73
C LEU A 144 -10.27 12.42 -6.27
N ILE A 145 -9.93 13.27 -5.32
CA ILE A 145 -9.98 12.97 -3.88
C ILE A 145 -11.18 13.69 -3.27
N CYS A 146 -12.00 12.97 -2.48
CA CYS A 146 -12.96 13.57 -1.57
C CYS A 146 -12.37 13.59 -0.16
N TRP A 147 -12.25 14.78 0.42
CA TRP A 147 -11.69 14.97 1.75
C TRP A 147 -12.75 14.72 2.84
N ASP A 148 -12.28 14.17 3.95
CA ASP A 148 -13.05 13.85 5.14
C ASP A 148 -13.28 15.12 5.97
N SER A 149 -14.17 15.98 5.48
CA SER A 149 -14.57 17.23 6.13
C SER A 149 -16.10 17.33 6.25
N ASP A 150 -16.56 18.29 7.04
CA ASP A 150 -17.98 18.64 7.20
C ASP A 150 -18.53 19.47 6.02
N VAL A 151 -17.68 19.85 5.06
CA VAL A 151 -18.05 20.64 3.88
C VAL A 151 -18.67 19.75 2.81
N GLU A 152 -19.82 20.15 2.24
CA GLU A 152 -20.65 19.32 1.35
C GLU A 152 -19.89 18.78 0.12
N ASP A 153 -19.07 19.63 -0.54
CA ASP A 153 -18.35 19.32 -1.78
C ASP A 153 -16.83 19.52 -1.66
N ASP A 154 -16.22 18.92 -0.64
CA ASP A 154 -14.77 18.99 -0.45
C ASP A 154 -14.04 17.98 -1.34
N THR A 155 -13.83 18.35 -2.60
CA THR A 155 -13.17 17.51 -3.60
C THR A 155 -12.03 18.26 -4.29
N GLU A 156 -10.92 17.55 -4.47
CA GLU A 156 -9.73 18.07 -5.14
C GLU A 156 -9.24 17.15 -6.25
N ASP A 157 -8.81 17.75 -7.36
CA ASP A 157 -8.31 17.01 -8.52
C ASP A 157 -6.79 16.84 -8.47
N TRP A 158 -6.36 15.61 -8.16
CA TRP A 158 -4.97 15.16 -8.18
C TRP A 158 -4.69 14.16 -9.32
N ARG A 159 -5.56 14.10 -10.34
CA ARG A 159 -5.39 13.16 -11.46
C ARG A 159 -4.09 13.42 -12.20
N GLY A 160 -3.29 12.37 -12.36
CA GLY A 160 -1.95 12.47 -12.98
C GLY A 160 -0.90 13.16 -12.11
N MET A 161 -1.22 13.53 -10.87
CA MET A 161 -0.33 14.26 -9.95
C MET A 161 0.13 13.42 -8.76
N PHE A 162 0.14 12.08 -8.88
CA PHE A 162 0.52 11.20 -7.77
C PHE A 162 1.93 11.47 -7.25
N GLU A 163 2.92 11.66 -8.13
CA GLU A 163 4.28 12.01 -7.70
C GLU A 163 4.31 13.34 -6.93
N SER A 164 3.60 14.36 -7.44
CA SER A 164 3.52 15.67 -6.77
C SER A 164 2.81 15.59 -5.42
N PHE A 165 1.76 14.78 -5.32
CA PHE A 165 1.06 14.50 -4.07
C PHE A 165 2.03 13.91 -3.03
N GLN A 166 2.85 12.94 -3.42
CA GLN A 166 3.85 12.34 -2.55
C GLN A 166 4.99 13.29 -2.17
N ASP A 167 5.46 14.11 -3.12
CA ASP A 167 6.55 15.07 -2.90
C ASP A 167 6.23 16.11 -1.83
N ILE A 168 4.94 16.44 -1.66
CA ILE A 168 4.48 17.35 -0.60
C ILE A 168 4.10 16.64 0.70
N GLY A 169 4.30 15.33 0.79
CA GLY A 169 4.04 14.52 1.99
C GLY A 169 2.69 13.80 1.99
N GLY A 170 2.02 13.72 0.83
CA GLY A 170 0.83 12.92 0.67
C GLY A 170 1.13 11.43 0.67
N GLU A 171 0.28 10.64 1.32
CA GLU A 171 0.46 9.19 1.45
C GLU A 171 -0.85 8.45 1.19
N ILE A 172 -0.78 7.24 0.61
CA ILE A 172 -1.90 6.29 0.68
C ILE A 172 -1.79 5.55 2.00
N ILE A 173 -2.81 5.72 2.84
CA ILE A 173 -2.84 5.24 4.22
C ILE A 173 -3.51 3.87 4.35
N ASP A 174 -3.65 3.40 5.58
CA ASP A 174 -4.30 2.14 5.93
C ASP A 174 -5.74 2.08 5.35
N PRO A 175 -6.07 1.04 4.56
CA PRO A 175 -7.44 0.79 4.10
C PRO A 175 -8.48 0.72 5.23
N ASP A 176 -8.09 0.36 6.46
CA ASP A 176 -9.00 0.26 7.61
C ASP A 176 -9.26 1.59 8.31
N TYR A 177 -8.59 2.69 7.91
CA TYR A 177 -8.81 4.03 8.47
C TYR A 177 -10.30 4.41 8.44
N LYS A 178 -10.83 4.92 9.56
CA LYS A 178 -12.25 5.28 9.69
C LYS A 178 -12.44 6.79 9.57
N PHE A 179 -12.98 7.22 8.44
CA PHE A 179 -13.39 8.60 8.20
C PHE A 179 -14.45 9.05 9.21
N LYS A 180 -14.47 10.34 9.52
CA LYS A 180 -15.41 10.97 10.45
C LYS A 180 -16.69 11.43 9.77
N PHE A 181 -16.59 12.04 8.60
CA PHE A 181 -17.67 12.74 7.88
C PHE A 181 -18.09 12.06 6.59
N ILE A 182 -17.19 11.30 5.94
CA ILE A 182 -17.48 10.56 4.71
C ILE A 182 -17.49 9.03 4.91
N ASN A 183 -18.11 8.30 3.99
CA ASN A 183 -18.00 6.85 3.83
C ASN A 183 -16.83 6.49 2.90
N ASP A 184 -16.51 5.20 2.80
CA ASP A 184 -15.40 4.70 1.97
C ASP A 184 -15.63 4.87 0.44
N ASP A 185 -16.82 5.31 0.03
CA ASP A 185 -17.14 5.69 -1.35
C ASP A 185 -17.15 7.22 -1.57
N GLY A 186 -16.84 8.01 -0.54
CA GLY A 186 -16.89 9.47 -0.56
C GLY A 186 -18.26 10.09 -0.30
N SER A 187 -19.32 9.28 -0.14
CA SER A 187 -20.63 9.80 0.24
C SER A 187 -20.64 10.32 1.68
N LYS A 188 -21.39 11.39 1.95
CA LYS A 188 -21.51 11.93 3.30
C LYS A 188 -22.19 10.96 4.25
N LYS A 189 -21.65 10.83 5.46
CA LYS A 189 -22.35 10.19 6.57
C LYS A 189 -23.53 11.05 6.96
N LYS A 190 -24.71 10.43 7.07
CA LYS A 190 -25.89 11.12 7.58
C LYS A 190 -25.62 11.51 9.03
N SER A 191 -25.62 12.81 9.30
CA SER A 191 -25.74 13.33 10.66
C SER A 191 -27.11 12.93 11.20
N TYR A 192 -27.14 12.15 12.27
CA TYR A 192 -28.36 11.92 13.06
C TYR A 192 -28.62 13.10 13.98
#